data_AF-A0A3D4RML4-F1
#
_entry.id   AF-A0A3D4RML4-F1
#
_cell.length_a   1.000
_cell.length_b   1.000
_cell.length_c   1.000
_cell.angle_alpha   90.00
_cell.angle_beta   90.00
_cell.angle_gamma   90.00
#
_symmetry.space_group_name_H-M   'P 1'
#
loop_
_entity.id
_entity.type
_entity.pdbx_description
1 polymer ?
#
loop_
_entity_poly.entity_id
_entity_poly.type
_entity_poly.pdbx_seq_one_letter_code
_entity_poly.pdbx_strand_id
1 'polypeptide(L)'
;MNTLQALQRTYPEHRFSLIIGADNLAIFRKWKDWETILKDYALIVYPRKGEETEQLQRAYPAVTFLPDAPLHPISSTEIRQGIRQGKDMQEWIPQSIYSEVKKAYRD
;
A
#
# COMPACT_ATOMS: atom_id res chain seq x y z
N MET A 1 -0.35 6.65 -17.75
CA MET A 1 -0.81 6.59 -16.36
C MET A 1 -2.32 6.51 -16.44
N ASN A 2 -2.95 5.44 -15.94
CA ASN A 2 -4.36 5.19 -16.31
C ASN A 2 -5.31 5.52 -15.16
N THR A 3 -5.03 5.06 -13.93
CA THR A 3 -5.97 5.20 -12.81
C THR A 3 -6.04 6.62 -12.25
N LEU A 4 -4.91 7.21 -11.83
CA LEU A 4 -4.90 8.55 -11.20
C LEU A 4 -5.41 9.64 -12.14
N GLN A 5 -5.00 9.59 -13.42
CA GLN A 5 -5.50 10.51 -14.44
C GLN A 5 -7.00 10.32 -14.73
N ALA A 6 -7.50 9.09 -14.75
CA ALA A 6 -8.93 8.83 -14.90
C ALA A 6 -9.72 9.37 -13.71
N LEU A 7 -9.22 9.20 -12.48
CA LEU A 7 -9.83 9.75 -11.27
C LEU A 7 -9.88 11.28 -11.31
N GLN A 8 -8.77 11.96 -11.64
CA GLN A 8 -8.73 13.42 -11.75
C GLN A 8 -9.69 13.95 -12.84
N ARG A 9 -9.81 13.25 -13.97
CA ARG A 9 -10.76 13.62 -15.04
C ARG A 9 -12.21 13.44 -14.62
N THR A 10 -12.49 12.38 -13.87
CA THR A 10 -13.86 12.07 -13.39
C THR A 10 -14.28 13.02 -12.28
N TYR A 11 -13.34 13.40 -11.41
CA TYR A 11 -13.58 14.23 -10.24
C TYR A 11 -12.63 15.44 -10.24
N PRO A 12 -12.84 16.44 -11.12
CA PRO A 12 -11.90 17.55 -11.31
C PRO A 12 -11.77 18.45 -10.08
N GLU A 13 -12.82 18.53 -9.25
CA GLU A 13 -12.84 19.32 -8.00
C GLU A 13 -12.11 18.60 -6.84
N HIS A 14 -11.67 17.35 -7.03
CA HIS A 14 -11.04 16.57 -5.98
C HIS A 14 -9.51 16.62 -6.10
N ARG A 15 -8.84 16.49 -4.97
CA ARG A 15 -7.39 16.29 -4.89
C ARG A 15 -7.13 14.86 -4.46
N PHE A 16 -6.36 14.14 -5.27
CA PHE A 16 -6.00 12.75 -4.98
C PHE A 16 -4.58 12.68 -4.40
N SER A 17 -4.46 11.92 -3.31
CA SER A 17 -3.18 11.51 -2.74
C SER A 17 -3.01 10.00 -2.94
N LEU A 18 -1.80 9.57 -3.26
CA LEU A 18 -1.46 8.16 -3.38
C LEU A 18 -0.78 7.72 -2.09
N ILE A 19 -1.33 6.68 -1.44
CA ILE A 19 -0.70 6.04 -0.27
C ILE A 19 -0.10 4.71 -0.72
N ILE A 20 1.19 4.49 -0.44
CA ILE A 20 1.91 3.24 -0.73
C ILE A 20 2.73 2.78 0.49
N GLY A 21 3.18 1.53 0.49
CA GLY A 21 4.16 1.06 1.47
C GLY A 21 5.59 1.46 1.10
N ALA A 22 6.49 1.52 2.10
CA ALA A 22 7.91 1.82 1.91
C ALA A 22 8.61 0.85 0.93
N ASP A 23 8.19 -0.41 0.91
CA ASP A 23 8.61 -1.45 -0.04
C ASP A 23 8.31 -1.05 -1.50
N ASN A 24 7.17 -0.40 -1.75
CA ASN A 24 6.83 0.11 -3.07
C ASN A 24 7.65 1.35 -3.43
N LEU A 25 7.98 2.20 -2.46
CA LEU A 25 8.83 3.37 -2.69
C LEU A 25 10.24 2.95 -3.14
N ALA A 26 10.78 1.86 -2.59
CA ALA A 26 12.09 1.32 -2.96
C ALA A 26 12.21 0.97 -4.45
N ILE A 27 11.11 0.49 -5.07
CA ILE A 27 11.06 0.16 -6.49
C ILE A 27 10.32 1.21 -7.35
N PHE A 28 9.99 2.36 -6.78
CA PHE A 28 9.05 3.32 -7.37
C PHE A 28 9.49 3.87 -8.74
N ARG A 29 10.80 4.05 -8.97
CA ARG A 29 11.34 4.44 -10.28
C ARG A 29 11.08 3.42 -11.40
N LYS A 30 10.68 2.18 -11.06
CA LYS A 30 10.25 1.16 -12.03
C LYS A 30 8.78 1.30 -12.42
N TRP A 31 8.01 2.14 -11.71
CA TRP A 31 6.61 2.37 -12.04
C TRP A 31 6.50 3.19 -13.32
N LYS A 32 5.46 2.89 -14.09
CA LYS A 32 5.11 3.67 -15.26
C LYS A 32 4.77 5.12 -14.84
N ASP A 33 5.37 6.09 -15.52
CA ASP A 33 5.15 7.53 -15.31
C ASP A 33 5.45 8.01 -13.87
N TRP A 34 6.41 7.37 -13.19
CA TRP A 34 6.76 7.69 -11.79
C TRP A 34 7.07 9.19 -11.55
N GLU A 35 7.70 9.87 -12.52
CA GLU A 35 7.98 11.31 -12.45
C GLU A 35 6.70 12.13 -12.46
N THR A 36 5.72 11.74 -13.29
CA THR A 36 4.41 12.39 -13.35
C THR A 36 3.65 12.16 -12.04
N ILE A 37 3.76 10.95 -11.45
CA ILE A 37 3.15 10.67 -10.14
C ILE A 37 3.70 11.62 -9.08
N LEU A 38 5.03 11.76 -8.98
CA LEU A 38 5.66 12.65 -7.99
C LEU A 38 5.36 14.12 -8.21
N LYS A 39 5.19 14.53 -9.47
CA LYS A 39 4.93 15.92 -9.81
C LYS A 39 3.47 16.31 -9.56
N ASP A 40 2.54 15.46 -9.95
CA ASP A 40 1.12 15.83 -10.04
C ASP A 40 0.29 15.37 -8.83
N TYR A 41 0.81 14.43 -8.02
CA TYR A 41 0.07 13.84 -6.89
C TYR A 41 0.90 13.85 -5.61
N ALA A 42 0.23 14.04 -4.47
CA ALA A 42 0.86 13.85 -3.18
C ALA A 42 1.10 12.35 -2.93
N LEU A 43 2.34 11.98 -2.65
CA LEU A 43 2.72 10.61 -2.32
C LEU A 43 2.96 10.48 -0.81
N ILE A 44 2.23 9.56 -0.19
CA ILE A 44 2.30 9.25 1.24
C ILE A 44 2.84 7.83 1.40
N VAL A 45 3.83 7.65 2.26
CA VAL A 45 4.52 6.38 2.46
C VAL A 45 4.29 5.85 3.86
N TYR A 46 3.68 4.66 3.91
CA TYR A 46 3.45 3.89 5.11
C TYR A 46 4.67 3.02 5.44
N PRO A 47 5.18 3.03 6.68
CA PRO A 47 6.38 2.31 7.05
C PRO A 47 6.18 0.79 7.00
N ARG A 48 7.22 0.06 6.60
CA ARG A 48 7.26 -1.41 6.58
C ARG A 48 8.49 -1.89 7.35
N LYS A 49 8.35 -3.01 8.06
CA LYS A 49 9.46 -3.63 8.77
C LYS A 49 10.53 -4.09 7.77
N GLY A 50 11.78 -3.71 8.00
CA GLY A 50 12.93 -4.12 7.18
C GLY A 50 13.32 -3.17 6.05
N GLU A 51 12.58 -2.07 5.85
CA GLU A 51 12.91 -1.06 4.84
C GLU A 51 13.75 0.08 5.44
N GLU A 52 14.81 0.50 4.74
CA GLU A 52 15.65 1.64 5.09
C GLU A 52 14.92 2.97 4.85
N THR A 53 13.94 3.26 5.70
CA THR A 53 13.04 4.42 5.56
C THR A 53 13.81 5.74 5.47
N GLU A 54 14.91 5.89 6.20
CA GLU A 54 15.77 7.09 6.13
C GLU A 54 16.44 7.27 4.76
N GLN A 55 16.92 6.20 4.15
CA GLN A 55 17.55 6.26 2.83
C GLN A 55 16.52 6.65 1.77
N LEU A 56 15.33 6.05 1.84
CA LEU A 56 14.21 6.39 0.97
C LEU A 56 13.76 7.84 1.15
N GLN A 57 13.71 8.33 2.38
CA GLN A 57 13.34 9.72 2.66
C GLN A 57 14.34 10.71 2.08
N ARG A 58 15.64 10.41 2.14
CA ARG A 58 16.66 11.23 1.48
C ARG A 58 16.54 11.20 -0.04
N ALA A 59 16.19 10.04 -0.62
CA ALA A 59 16.03 9.89 -2.07
C ALA A 59 14.78 10.57 -2.64
N TYR A 60 13.73 10.75 -1.81
CA TYR A 60 12.45 11.31 -2.20
C TYR A 60 11.98 12.40 -1.23
N PRO A 61 12.60 13.59 -1.24
CA PRO A 61 12.31 14.65 -0.26
C PRO A 61 10.90 15.26 -0.39
N ALA A 62 10.25 15.10 -1.55
CA ALA A 62 8.89 15.58 -1.79
C ALA A 62 7.79 14.61 -1.28
N VAL A 63 8.17 13.46 -0.73
CA VAL A 63 7.25 12.42 -0.28
C VAL A 63 6.96 12.57 1.21
N THR A 64 5.70 12.41 1.60
CA THR A 64 5.29 12.42 3.01
C THR A 64 5.44 11.03 3.61
N PHE A 65 6.37 10.86 4.54
CA PHE A 65 6.52 9.62 5.31
C PHE A 65 5.66 9.68 6.56
N LEU A 66 5.12 8.53 6.98
CA LEU A 66 4.37 8.36 8.22
C LEU A 66 5.19 7.58 9.26
N PRO A 67 6.25 8.17 9.86
CA PRO A 67 7.17 7.43 10.73
C PRO A 67 6.49 6.86 11.98
N ASP A 68 5.46 7.53 12.49
CA ASP A 68 4.74 7.15 13.71
C ASP A 68 3.56 6.20 13.45
N ALA A 69 3.32 5.81 12.20
CA ALA A 69 2.23 4.89 11.87
C ALA A 69 2.52 3.49 12.42
N PRO A 70 1.52 2.79 12.98
CA PRO A 70 1.73 1.49 13.60
C PRO A 70 2.23 0.46 12.59
N LEU A 71 3.30 -0.25 12.94
CA LEU A 71 3.76 -1.37 12.13
C LEU A 71 2.79 -2.54 12.28
N HIS A 72 2.11 -2.90 11.19
CA HIS A 72 1.28 -4.09 11.17
C HIS A 72 2.16 -5.33 10.97
N PRO A 73 2.17 -6.29 11.92
CA PRO A 73 3.04 -7.46 11.88
C PRO A 73 2.51 -8.57 10.96
N ILE A 74 1.59 -8.26 10.05
CA ILE A 74 0.92 -9.22 9.17
C ILE A 74 0.88 -8.71 7.73
N SER A 75 0.98 -9.63 6.78
CA SER A 75 0.81 -9.40 5.35
C SER A 75 -0.34 -10.21 4.77
N SER A 76 -0.86 -9.77 3.62
CA SER A 76 -1.86 -10.56 2.88
C SER A 76 -1.33 -11.92 2.44
N THR A 77 -0.01 -12.06 2.24
CA THR A 77 0.62 -13.35 1.93
C THR A 77 0.52 -14.32 3.10
N GLU A 78 0.84 -13.86 4.32
CA GLU A 78 0.70 -14.65 5.53
C GLU A 78 -0.76 -15.02 5.82
N ILE A 79 -1.70 -14.09 5.62
CA ILE A 79 -3.14 -14.36 5.75
C ILE A 79 -3.58 -15.47 4.80
N ARG A 80 -3.25 -15.36 3.51
CA ARG A 80 -3.59 -16.38 2.49
C ARG A 80 -2.97 -17.73 2.84
N GLN A 81 -1.69 -17.76 3.19
CA GLN A 81 -0.99 -19.00 3.56
C GLN A 81 -1.58 -19.64 4.81
N GLY A 82 -1.92 -18.84 5.83
CA GLY A 82 -2.53 -19.35 7.04
C GLY A 82 -3.91 -19.95 6.80
N ILE A 83 -4.75 -19.30 6.00
CA ILE A 83 -6.06 -19.86 5.61
C ILE A 83 -5.88 -21.20 4.89
N ARG A 84 -4.94 -21.29 3.93
CA ARG A 84 -4.61 -22.56 3.23
C ARG A 84 -4.10 -23.64 4.18
N GLN A 85 -3.36 -23.26 5.21
CA GLN A 85 -2.86 -24.15 6.26
C GLN A 85 -3.93 -24.50 7.31
N GLY A 86 -5.16 -24.01 7.17
CA GLY A 86 -6.24 -24.24 8.14
C GLY A 86 -6.09 -23.46 9.45
N LYS A 87 -5.18 -22.49 9.53
CA LYS A 87 -5.04 -21.60 10.69
C LYS A 87 -6.22 -20.63 10.77
N ASP A 88 -6.58 -20.26 11.99
CA ASP A 88 -7.57 -19.21 12.20
C ASP A 88 -6.95 -17.82 12.02
N MET A 89 -7.51 -17.05 11.09
CA MET A 89 -7.04 -15.70 10.73
C MET A 89 -8.08 -14.62 11.02
N GLN A 90 -9.13 -14.94 11.79
CA GLN A 90 -10.25 -14.04 12.06
C GLN A 90 -9.87 -12.74 12.77
N GLU A 91 -8.78 -12.74 13.54
CA GLU A 91 -8.29 -11.53 14.24
C GLU A 91 -7.70 -10.49 13.27
N TRP A 92 -7.28 -10.92 12.08
CA TRP A 92 -6.60 -10.07 11.08
C TRP A 92 -7.53 -9.61 9.96
N ILE A 93 -8.78 -10.06 9.97
CA ILE A 93 -9.76 -9.83 8.91
C ILE A 93 -11.04 -9.28 9.54
N PRO A 94 -11.63 -8.19 9.00
CA PRO A 94 -12.92 -7.72 9.47
C PRO A 94 -13.96 -8.84 9.43
N GLN A 95 -14.70 -9.01 10.54
CA GLN A 95 -15.65 -10.11 10.71
C GLN A 95 -16.72 -10.16 9.61
N SER A 96 -17.10 -9.00 9.07
CA SER A 96 -18.08 -8.87 7.99
C SER A 96 -17.69 -9.58 6.69
N ILE A 97 -16.39 -9.81 6.46
CA ILE A 97 -15.88 -10.43 5.22
C ILE A 97 -15.12 -11.73 5.45
N TYR A 98 -15.00 -12.19 6.71
CA TYR A 98 -14.14 -13.33 7.04
C TYR A 98 -14.58 -14.63 6.33
N SER A 99 -15.88 -14.88 6.24
CA SER A 99 -16.43 -16.07 5.57
C SER A 99 -16.09 -16.09 4.08
N GLU A 100 -16.19 -14.93 3.42
CA GLU A 100 -15.88 -14.73 2.00
C GLU A 100 -14.39 -14.90 1.73
N VAL A 101 -13.54 -14.27 2.56
CA VAL A 101 -12.08 -14.37 2.48
C VAL A 101 -11.60 -15.80 2.72
N LYS A 102 -12.14 -16.47 3.74
CA LYS A 102 -11.83 -17.87 4.04
C LYS A 102 -12.18 -18.79 2.89
N LYS A 103 -13.34 -18.59 2.26
CA LYS A 103 -13.76 -19.35 1.07
C LYS A 103 -12.83 -19.08 -0.12
N ALA A 104 -12.49 -17.82 -0.38
CA ALA A 104 -11.67 -17.43 -1.51
C ALA A 104 -10.21 -17.95 -1.46
N TYR A 105 -9.68 -18.22 -0.27
CA TYR A 105 -8.29 -18.65 -0.07
C TYR A 105 -8.12 -20.08 0.44
N ARG A 106 -9.19 -20.88 0.52
CA ARG A 106 -9.10 -22.29 0.94
C ARG A 106 -8.57 -23.21 -0.16
N ASP A 107 -8.70 -22.76 -1.41
CA ASP A 107 -8.23 -23.42 -2.63
C ASP A 107 -6.84 -22.87 -3.07
#